data_AF-A0A0R2QY17-F1
#
_entry.id   AF-A0A0R2QY17-F1
#
_cell.length_a   1.000
_cell.length_b   1.000
_cell.length_c   1.000
_cell.angle_alpha   90.00
_cell.angle_beta   90.00
_cell.angle_gamma   90.00
#
_symmetry.space_group_name_H-M   'P 1'
#
loop_
_entity.id
_entity.type
_entity.pdbx_description
1 polymer ?
#
loop_
_entity_poly.entity_id
_entity_poly.type
_entity_poly.pdbx_seq_one_letter_code
_entity_poly.pdbx_strand_id
1 'polypeptide(L)'
;IDLDKLAEGLLDNPNVVIEILAHADDIGSDVPNEKLSQQRADACASYLIAKGIDPGQLVARGMGEKEPFVIEEEDGRFKVGDVLTEAYIKKIIFKKNKEIAHQYNRRTSFKVIREDYVPTSTNK
;
A
#
# COMPACT_ATOMS: atom_id res chain seq x y z
N ILE A 1 4.72 -7.26 -4.12
CA ILE A 1 4.90 -8.22 -3.01
C ILE A 1 3.85 -9.28 -3.14
N ASP A 2 4.23 -10.54 -2.98
CA ASP A 2 3.30 -11.66 -2.93
C ASP A 2 2.70 -11.72 -1.51
N LEU A 3 1.37 -11.71 -1.39
CA LEU A 3 0.67 -11.73 -0.10
C LEU A 3 0.95 -13.02 0.67
N ASP A 4 1.23 -14.13 -0.02
CA ASP A 4 1.55 -15.40 0.63
C ASP A 4 2.88 -15.31 1.38
N LYS A 5 3.91 -14.74 0.76
CA LYS A 5 5.21 -14.51 1.40
C LYS A 5 5.13 -13.57 2.59
N LEU A 6 4.26 -12.55 2.50
CA LEU A 6 4.02 -11.64 3.61
C LEU A 6 3.34 -12.37 4.77
N ALA A 7 2.36 -13.24 4.50
CA ALA A 7 1.69 -14.05 5.51
C ALA A 7 2.70 -14.99 6.21
N GLU A 8 3.55 -15.69 5.47
CA GLU A 8 4.62 -16.51 6.04
C GLU A 8 5.51 -15.71 7.00
N GLY A 9 5.98 -14.53 6.56
CA GLY A 9 6.82 -13.68 7.41
C GLY A 9 6.13 -13.17 8.67
N LEU A 10 4.82 -12.90 8.62
CA LEU A 10 4.06 -12.45 9.80
C LEU A 10 3.72 -13.59 10.78
N LEU A 11 3.54 -14.82 10.27
CA LEU A 11 3.39 -16.00 11.11
C LEU A 11 4.67 -16.32 11.88
N ASP A 12 5.83 -16.13 11.25
CA ASP A 12 7.13 -16.30 11.89
C ASP A 12 7.45 -15.19 12.90
N ASN A 13 6.79 -14.02 12.77
CA ASN A 13 7.01 -12.84 13.61
C ASN A 13 5.68 -12.35 14.23
N PRO A 14 5.10 -13.11 15.17
CA PRO A 14 3.77 -12.83 15.72
C PRO A 14 3.69 -11.53 16.54
N ASN A 15 4.83 -10.93 16.89
CA ASN A 15 4.94 -9.66 17.59
C ASN A 15 4.96 -8.44 16.65
N VAL A 16 5.05 -8.65 15.34
CA VAL A 16 5.10 -7.58 14.35
C VAL A 16 3.69 -7.12 14.00
N VAL A 17 3.50 -5.80 13.94
CA VAL A 17 2.31 -5.16 13.39
C VAL A 17 2.68 -4.43 12.10
N ILE A 18 1.90 -4.68 11.06
CA ILE A 18 2.04 -4.02 9.78
C ILE A 18 0.86 -3.09 9.49
N GLU A 19 1.16 -2.01 8.80
CA GLU A 19 0.21 -1.14 8.15
C GLU A 19 0.13 -1.49 6.66
N ILE A 20 -1.09 -1.70 6.17
CA ILE A 20 -1.43 -1.95 4.77
C ILE A 20 -2.01 -0.65 4.21
N LEU A 21 -1.26 -0.01 3.33
CA LEU A 21 -1.65 1.25 2.70
C LEU A 21 -2.01 0.99 1.24
N ALA A 22 -3.26 1.22 0.89
CA ALA A 22 -3.71 1.17 -0.49
C ALA A 22 -3.85 2.58 -1.06
N HIS A 23 -3.39 2.78 -2.29
CA HIS A 23 -3.41 4.06 -2.98
C HIS A 23 -4.21 3.95 -4.28
N ALA A 24 -4.83 5.06 -4.67
CA ALA A 24 -5.50 5.26 -5.94
C ALA A 24 -4.72 6.29 -6.77
N ASP A 25 -4.92 6.26 -8.09
CA ASP A 25 -4.44 7.34 -8.95
C ASP A 25 -5.38 8.55 -8.89
N ASP A 26 -4.91 9.65 -9.44
CA ASP A 26 -5.58 10.95 -9.60
C ASP A 26 -6.71 10.91 -10.65
N ILE A 27 -7.04 9.74 -11.20
CA ILE A 27 -8.08 9.58 -12.21
C ILE A 27 -9.41 9.32 -11.50
N GLY A 28 -10.15 10.38 -11.20
CA GLY A 28 -11.46 10.27 -10.56
C GLY A 28 -11.76 11.47 -9.67
N SER A 29 -12.60 11.24 -8.67
CA SER A 29 -12.80 12.19 -7.58
C SER A 29 -12.35 11.57 -6.26
N ASP A 30 -11.97 12.43 -5.32
CA ASP A 30 -11.31 12.07 -4.07
C ASP A 30 -12.12 11.06 -3.25
N VAL A 31 -13.44 11.28 -3.12
CA VAL A 31 -14.32 10.46 -2.27
C VAL A 31 -14.44 9.01 -2.79
N PRO A 32 -14.71 8.76 -4.09
CA PRO A 32 -14.60 7.42 -4.67
C PRO A 32 -13.22 6.79 -4.51
N ASN A 33 -12.14 7.56 -4.69
CA ASN A 33 -10.76 7.07 -4.61
C ASN A 33 -10.40 6.61 -3.19
N GLU A 34 -10.82 7.37 -2.17
CA GLU A 34 -10.69 6.98 -0.77
C GLU A 34 -11.42 5.66 -0.49
N LYS A 35 -12.70 5.56 -0.88
CA LYS A 35 -13.49 4.34 -0.65
C LYS A 35 -12.90 3.12 -1.37
N LEU A 36 -12.50 3.28 -2.63
CA LEU A 36 -11.89 2.21 -3.42
C LEU A 36 -10.57 1.74 -2.79
N SER A 37 -9.72 2.69 -2.38
CA SER A 37 -8.46 2.37 -1.73
C SER A 37 -8.69 1.64 -0.40
N GLN A 38 -9.65 2.09 0.43
CA GLN A 38 -9.98 1.43 1.69
C GLN A 38 -10.44 -0.01 1.44
N GLN A 39 -11.35 -0.22 0.48
CA GLN A 39 -11.81 -1.56 0.12
C GLN A 39 -10.68 -2.49 -0.31
N ARG A 40 -9.67 -1.97 -1.01
CA ARG A 40 -8.47 -2.74 -1.39
C ARG A 40 -7.61 -3.10 -0.17
N ALA A 41 -7.38 -2.15 0.73
CA ALA A 41 -6.64 -2.41 1.96
C ALA A 41 -7.36 -3.44 2.84
N ASP A 42 -8.69 -3.32 2.97
CA ASP A 42 -9.53 -4.25 3.72
C ASP A 42 -9.53 -5.66 3.10
N ALA A 43 -9.52 -5.76 1.77
CA ALA A 43 -9.42 -7.03 1.07
C ALA A 43 -8.07 -7.73 1.33
N CYS A 44 -6.96 -6.97 1.31
CA CYS A 44 -5.65 -7.51 1.67
C CYS A 44 -5.59 -7.96 3.13
N ALA A 45 -6.12 -7.17 4.06
CA ALA A 45 -6.20 -7.55 5.47
C ALA A 45 -7.04 -8.82 5.66
N SER A 46 -8.22 -8.88 5.04
CA SER A 46 -9.11 -10.05 5.11
C SER A 46 -8.42 -11.31 4.58
N TYR A 47 -7.63 -11.19 3.51
CA TYR A 47 -6.83 -12.29 2.98
C TYR A 47 -5.78 -12.78 3.98
N LEU A 48 -5.04 -11.87 4.63
CA LEU A 48 -4.04 -12.23 5.63
C LEU A 48 -4.67 -12.85 6.89
N ILE A 49 -5.82 -12.35 7.33
CA ILE A 49 -6.58 -12.95 8.44
C ILE A 49 -7.03 -14.37 8.09
N ALA A 50 -7.49 -14.59 6.85
CA ALA A 50 -7.86 -15.92 6.37
C ALA A 50 -6.66 -16.89 6.32
N LYS A 51 -5.44 -16.37 6.24
CA LYS A 51 -4.18 -17.15 6.34
C LYS A 51 -3.75 -17.42 7.79
N GLY A 52 -4.47 -16.91 8.78
CA GLY A 52 -4.19 -17.14 10.21
C GLY A 52 -3.44 -16.01 10.91
N ILE A 53 -3.23 -14.86 10.25
CA ILE A 53 -2.66 -13.68 10.90
C ILE A 53 -3.67 -13.07 11.87
N ASP A 54 -3.20 -12.71 13.06
CA ASP A 54 -4.05 -12.08 14.07
C ASP A 54 -4.50 -10.69 13.57
N PRO A 55 -5.81 -10.36 13.60
CA PRO A 55 -6.29 -9.07 13.13
C PRO A 55 -5.64 -7.87 13.83
N GLY A 56 -5.17 -8.02 15.08
CA GLY A 56 -4.45 -6.96 15.80
C GLY A 56 -3.04 -6.69 15.29
N GLN A 57 -2.48 -7.58 14.45
CA GLN A 57 -1.23 -7.34 13.71
C GLN A 57 -1.43 -6.49 12.45
N LEU A 58 -2.67 -6.22 12.05
CA LEU A 58 -2.98 -5.60 10.76
C LEU A 58 -3.70 -4.27 10.94
N VAL A 59 -3.14 -3.22 10.34
CA VAL A 59 -3.78 -1.90 10.24
C VAL A 59 -4.03 -1.58 8.76
N ALA A 60 -5.28 -1.64 8.31
CA ALA A 60 -5.63 -1.37 6.91
C ALA A 60 -6.14 0.06 6.71
N ARG A 61 -5.53 0.80 5.79
CA ARG A 61 -5.91 2.18 5.46
C ARG A 61 -5.92 2.45 3.96
N GLY A 62 -7.01 3.04 3.51
CA GLY A 62 -7.13 3.64 2.18
C GLY A 62 -6.62 5.07 2.19
N MET A 63 -5.57 5.34 1.44
CA MET A 63 -4.99 6.68 1.32
C MET A 63 -5.57 7.47 0.15
N GLY A 64 -6.38 6.84 -0.71
CA GLY A 64 -6.84 7.43 -1.96
C GLY A 64 -5.65 7.95 -2.76
N GLU A 65 -5.76 9.19 -3.23
CA GLU A 65 -4.70 9.91 -3.94
C GLU A 65 -3.85 10.84 -3.04
N LYS A 66 -4.08 10.83 -1.71
CA LYS A 66 -3.47 11.80 -0.77
C LYS A 66 -1.97 11.61 -0.57
N GLU A 67 -1.45 10.42 -0.85
CA GLU A 67 -0.03 10.11 -0.76
C GLU A 67 0.51 9.61 -2.12
N PRO A 68 0.90 10.56 -3.00
CA PRO A 68 1.55 10.24 -4.26
C PRO A 68 2.86 9.47 -4.04
N PHE A 69 3.25 8.65 -5.03
CA PHE A 69 4.53 7.95 -4.97
C PHE A 69 5.70 8.93 -4.98
N VAL A 70 6.73 8.63 -4.18
CA VAL A 70 8.03 9.26 -4.27
C VAL A 70 8.97 8.27 -4.95
N ILE A 71 9.66 8.72 -5.99
CA ILE A 71 10.64 7.89 -6.69
C ILE A 71 11.86 7.73 -5.79
N GLU A 72 12.12 6.51 -5.33
CA GLU A 72 13.25 6.20 -4.45
C GLU A 72 14.49 5.72 -5.23
N GLU A 73 14.29 5.20 -6.44
CA GLU A 73 15.35 4.66 -7.30
C GLU A 73 15.25 5.23 -8.72
N GLU A 74 16.40 5.46 -9.36
CA GLU A 74 16.45 5.96 -10.73
C GLU A 74 16.08 4.85 -11.72
N ASP A 75 14.98 5.04 -12.46
CA ASP A 75 14.47 4.06 -13.42
C ASP A 75 14.70 4.47 -14.89
N GLY A 76 15.43 5.58 -15.09
CA GLY A 76 15.68 6.21 -16.39
C GLY A 76 14.50 7.01 -16.94
N ARG A 77 13.37 7.12 -16.22
CA ARG A 77 12.17 7.88 -16.61
C ARG A 77 11.91 9.03 -15.64
N PHE A 78 12.13 8.79 -14.35
CA PHE A 78 11.95 9.75 -13.27
C PHE A 78 13.23 9.85 -12.44
N LYS A 79 13.39 10.97 -11.74
CA LYS A 79 14.54 11.19 -10.87
C LYS A 79 14.20 10.80 -9.45
N VAL A 80 15.20 10.34 -8.71
CA VAL A 80 15.07 10.11 -7.27
C VAL A 80 14.60 11.41 -6.58
N GLY A 81 13.57 11.30 -5.75
CA GLY A 81 12.92 12.40 -5.07
C GLY A 81 11.77 13.05 -5.85
N ASP A 82 11.53 12.67 -7.11
CA ASP A 82 10.34 13.12 -7.83
C ASP A 82 9.08 12.59 -7.13
N VAL A 83 8.15 13.50 -6.84
CA VAL A 83 6.85 13.17 -6.25
C VAL A 83 5.81 13.16 -7.36
N LEU A 84 5.20 12.00 -7.61
CA LEU A 84 4.25 11.76 -8.69
C LEU A 84 2.85 12.33 -8.39
N THR A 85 2.79 13.61 -8.04
CA THR A 85 1.54 14.36 -7.84
C THR A 85 0.76 14.48 -9.15
N GLU A 86 -0.55 14.72 -9.07
CA GLU A 86 -1.39 15.03 -10.25
C GLU A 86 -0.76 16.15 -11.10
N ALA A 87 -0.31 17.23 -10.46
CA ALA A 87 0.33 18.36 -11.13
C ALA A 87 1.65 17.99 -11.83
N TYR A 88 2.43 17.08 -11.25
CA TYR A 88 3.64 16.54 -11.88
C TYR A 88 3.27 15.66 -13.07
N ILE A 89 2.34 14.72 -12.89
CA ILE A 89 1.91 13.78 -13.93
C ILE A 89 1.32 14.51 -15.14
N LYS A 90 0.50 15.54 -14.92
CA LYS A 90 -0.09 16.36 -16.00
C LYS A 90 0.97 16.97 -16.93
N LYS A 91 2.13 17.34 -16.40
CA LYS A 91 3.26 17.94 -17.15
C LYS A 91 4.06 16.92 -17.98
N ILE A 92 3.89 15.62 -17.73
CA ILE A 92 4.56 14.58 -18.50
C ILE A 92 4.02 14.59 -19.95
N ILE A 93 4.92 14.83 -20.90
CA ILE A 93 4.62 14.93 -22.33
C ILE A 93 4.36 13.54 -22.93
N PHE A 94 5.20 12.56 -22.60
CA PHE A 94 5.09 11.21 -23.15
C PHE A 94 3.97 10.43 -22.45
N LYS A 95 2.91 10.08 -23.20
CA LYS A 95 1.77 9.30 -22.70
C LYS A 95 2.20 8.01 -21.99
N LYS A 96 3.25 7.34 -22.49
CA LYS A 96 3.81 6.14 -21.86
C LYS A 96 4.32 6.42 -20.44
N ASN A 97 5.05 7.52 -20.23
CA ASN A 97 5.57 7.87 -18.91
C ASN A 97 4.44 8.32 -17.97
N LYS A 98 3.41 9.00 -18.51
CA LYS A 98 2.20 9.35 -17.74
C LYS A 98 1.49 8.11 -17.20
N GLU A 99 1.28 7.11 -18.06
CA GLU A 99 0.67 5.84 -17.65
C GLU A 99 1.51 5.11 -16.59
N ILE A 100 2.83 5.08 -16.75
CA ILE A 100 3.74 4.49 -15.75
C ILE A 100 3.64 5.24 -14.42
N ALA A 101 3.55 6.57 -14.44
CA ALA A 101 3.41 7.35 -13.20
C ALA A 101 2.09 7.03 -12.48
N HIS A 102 0.97 6.90 -13.21
CA HIS A 102 -0.28 6.45 -12.60
C HIS A 102 -0.17 5.01 -12.07
N GLN A 103 0.56 4.11 -12.73
CA GLN A 103 0.82 2.76 -12.21
C GLN A 103 1.54 2.77 -10.87
N TYR A 104 2.53 3.65 -10.68
CA TYR A 104 3.18 3.83 -9.38
C TYR A 104 2.20 4.31 -8.30
N ASN A 105 1.22 5.14 -8.63
CA ASN A 105 0.18 5.58 -7.68
C ASN A 105 -0.89 4.52 -7.40
N ARG A 106 -1.17 3.60 -8.33
CA ARG A 106 -2.10 2.46 -8.13
C ARG A 106 -1.44 1.28 -7.40
N ARG A 107 -0.92 1.51 -6.21
CA ARG A 107 -0.15 0.51 -5.43
C ARG A 107 -0.79 0.18 -4.08
N THR A 108 -0.42 -0.99 -3.57
CA THR A 108 -0.56 -1.33 -2.15
C THR A 108 0.84 -1.46 -1.56
N SER A 109 1.09 -0.79 -0.46
CA SER A 109 2.36 -0.85 0.28
C SER A 109 2.15 -1.41 1.68
N PHE A 110 3.22 -1.97 2.23
CA PHE A 110 3.22 -2.61 3.55
C PHE A 110 4.36 -2.00 4.35
N LYS A 111 4.08 -1.61 5.59
CA LYS A 111 5.06 -1.01 6.48
C LYS A 111 4.97 -1.63 7.86
N VAL A 112 6.10 -2.03 8.43
CA VAL A 112 6.17 -2.40 9.85
C VAL A 112 6.03 -1.12 10.67
N ILE A 113 5.06 -1.09 11.58
CA ILE A 113 4.80 0.09 12.43
C ILE A 113 5.22 -0.11 13.89
N ARG A 114 5.25 -1.36 14.37
CA ARG A 114 5.75 -1.74 15.70
C ARG A 114 6.01 -3.24 15.78
N GLU A 115 6.83 -3.64 16.75
CA GLU A 115 7.28 -5.04 16.96
C GLU A 115 7.06 -5.54 18.39
N ASP A 116 6.24 -4.81 19.16
CA ASP A 116 5.92 -5.05 20.56
C ASP A 116 4.51 -5.65 20.75
N TYR A 117 3.90 -6.17 19.68
CA TYR A 117 2.58 -6.79 19.78
C TYR A 117 2.64 -8.04 20.63
N VAL A 118 1.67 -8.18 21.52
CA VAL A 118 1.45 -9.39 22.30
C VAL A 118 0.21 -10.06 21.71
N PRO A 119 0.36 -11.19 20.99
CA PRO A 119 -0.76 -11.91 20.42
C PRO A 119 -1.77 -12.25 21.51
N THR A 120 -3.03 -11.87 21.30
CA THR A 120 -4.09 -12.15 22.27
C THR A 120 -4.50 -13.64 22.24
N SER A 121 -4.01 -14.38 21.25
CA SER A 121 -4.33 -15.79 21.02
C SER A 121 -3.23 -16.73 21.51
N THR A 122 -3.12 -16.87 22.83
CA THR A 122 -2.73 -18.16 23.43
C THR A 122 -4.02 -18.96 23.59
N ASN A 123 -4.42 -19.77 22.60
CA ASN A 123 -5.36 -20.92 22.75
C ASN A 123 -5.83 -21.46 21.38
N LYS A 124 -5.16 -22.48 20.83
CA LYS A 124 -5.65 -23.87 20.76
C LYS A 124 -4.64 -24.78 20.07
#